data_AF-A0A1C5YZ48-F1
#
_entry.id   AF-A0A1C5YZ48-F1
#
_cell.length_a   1.000
_cell.length_b   1.000
_cell.length_c   1.000
_cell.angle_alpha   90.00
_cell.angle_beta   90.00
_cell.angle_gamma   90.00
#
_symmetry.space_group_name_H-M   'P 1'
#
loop_
_entity.id
_entity.type
_entity.pdbx_description
1 polymer ?
#
loop_
_entity_poly.entity_id
_entity_poly.type
_entity_poly.pdbx_seq_one_letter_code
_entity_poly.pdbx_strand_id
1 'polypeptide(L)'
;MKRYHDERMAEKEEAKPVPFHRRIYNKVTSLVRPKLFLFSAGLIVCATSLFLNVRLAERMGQLQDNDMKYRYLLMQGQADGNTLERLENKFKWQRDERFIRNLTDSVLDFEERCRRQAEALERAKLLNEQVEQLKKEADRLGNQ
;
A
#
# COMPACT_ATOMS: atom_id res chain seq x y z
N MET A 1 24.25 -83.91 -10.01
CA MET A 1 25.06 -82.72 -10.35
C MET A 1 24.33 -81.65 -11.19
N LYS A 2 23.41 -82.00 -12.12
CA LYS A 2 22.71 -80.99 -12.95
C LYS A 2 21.74 -80.07 -12.19
N ARG A 3 21.02 -80.56 -11.17
CA ARG A 3 20.04 -79.75 -10.41
C ARG A 3 20.64 -78.55 -9.66
N TYR A 4 21.82 -78.70 -9.07
CA TYR A 4 22.51 -77.60 -8.35
C TYR A 4 23.05 -76.51 -9.29
N HIS A 5 23.21 -76.83 -10.58
CA HIS A 5 23.63 -75.84 -11.57
C HIS A 5 22.43 -75.04 -12.09
N ASP A 6 21.28 -75.67 -12.31
CA ASP A 6 20.07 -74.97 -12.74
C ASP A 6 19.52 -74.01 -11.68
N GLU A 7 19.54 -74.39 -10.40
CA GLU A 7 19.07 -73.50 -9.32
C GLU A 7 19.98 -72.26 -9.16
N ARG A 8 21.30 -72.39 -9.36
CA ARG A 8 22.23 -71.23 -9.38
C ARG A 8 22.14 -70.36 -10.63
N MET A 9 21.60 -70.86 -11.73
CA MET A 9 21.33 -70.07 -12.93
C MET A 9 19.98 -69.35 -12.81
N ALA A 10 18.98 -70.00 -12.21
CA ALA A 10 17.66 -69.41 -11.95
C ALA A 10 17.73 -68.27 -10.92
N GLU A 11 18.52 -68.39 -9.85
CA GLU A 11 18.69 -67.33 -8.85
C GLU A 11 19.45 -66.09 -9.41
N LYS A 12 20.27 -66.28 -10.46
CA LYS A 12 20.98 -65.19 -11.13
C LYS A 12 20.14 -64.46 -12.19
N GLU A 13 19.01 -65.01 -12.61
CA GLU A 13 18.20 -64.47 -13.71
C GLU A 13 17.09 -63.50 -13.25
N GLU A 14 16.72 -63.52 -11.96
CA GLU A 14 15.73 -62.58 -11.40
C GLU A 14 16.31 -61.25 -10.90
N ALA A 15 17.63 -61.09 -10.88
CA ALA A 15 18.27 -59.81 -10.57
C ALA A 15 18.64 -59.03 -11.84
N LYS A 16 17.66 -58.77 -12.73
CA LYS A 16 17.91 -57.90 -13.91
C LYS A 16 18.43 -56.55 -13.43
N PRO A 17 19.66 -56.13 -13.80
CA PRO A 17 20.25 -54.90 -13.32
C PRO A 17 19.38 -53.75 -13.81
N VAL A 18 18.87 -52.96 -12.87
CA VAL A 18 18.06 -51.78 -13.17
C VAL A 18 18.85 -50.93 -14.16
N PRO A 19 18.34 -50.68 -15.39
CA PRO A 19 19.15 -50.06 -16.44
C PRO A 19 19.66 -48.70 -15.95
N PHE A 20 20.92 -48.39 -16.23
CA PHE A 20 21.61 -47.22 -15.70
C PHE A 20 20.79 -45.94 -15.86
N HIS A 21 20.13 -45.78 -17.01
CA HIS A 21 19.20 -44.67 -17.28
C HIS A 21 18.03 -44.57 -16.31
N ARG A 22 17.44 -45.68 -15.87
CA ARG A 22 16.34 -45.71 -14.88
C ARG A 22 16.84 -45.32 -13.49
N ARG A 23 18.08 -45.69 -13.15
CA ARG A 23 18.73 -45.31 -11.89
C ARG A 23 19.03 -43.81 -11.84
N ILE A 24 19.54 -43.25 -12.94
CA ILE A 24 19.75 -41.80 -13.09
C ILE A 24 18.41 -41.06 -13.08
N TYR A 25 17.41 -41.55 -13.82
CA TYR A 25 16.08 -40.93 -13.88
C TYR A 25 15.38 -40.91 -12.52
N ASN A 26 15.41 -42.01 -11.77
CA ASN A 26 14.84 -42.10 -10.42
C ASN A 26 15.58 -41.20 -9.42
N LYS A 27 16.91 -41.09 -9.54
CA LYS A 27 17.72 -40.21 -8.68
C LYS A 27 17.43 -38.74 -8.97
N VAL A 28 17.37 -38.36 -10.25
CA VAL A 28 17.00 -37.02 -10.68
C VAL A 28 15.56 -36.70 -10.29
N THR A 29 14.58 -37.56 -10.58
CA THR A 29 13.18 -37.33 -10.16
C THR A 29 12.99 -37.28 -8.65
N SER A 30 13.72 -38.08 -7.87
CA SER A 30 13.68 -37.98 -6.40
C SER A 30 14.27 -36.67 -5.86
N LEU A 31 15.21 -36.05 -6.58
CA LEU A 31 15.87 -34.81 -6.18
C LEU A 31 15.16 -33.57 -6.73
N VAL A 32 14.57 -33.70 -7.91
CA VAL A 32 13.83 -32.65 -8.63
C VAL A 32 12.43 -32.48 -8.03
N ARG A 33 11.76 -33.53 -7.57
CA ARG A 33 10.47 -33.43 -6.87
C ARG A 33 10.48 -32.51 -5.64
N PRO A 34 11.38 -32.66 -4.66
CA PRO A 34 11.41 -31.77 -3.50
C PRO A 34 11.89 -30.36 -3.86
N LYS A 35 12.84 -30.22 -4.81
CA LYS A 35 13.32 -28.90 -5.25
C LYS A 35 12.27 -28.10 -6.02
N LEU A 36 11.54 -28.75 -6.93
CA LEU A 36 10.40 -28.14 -7.63
C LEU A 36 9.25 -27.85 -6.68
N PHE A 37 9.03 -28.71 -5.68
CA PHE A 37 8.03 -28.45 -4.64
C PHE A 37 8.37 -27.18 -3.86
N LEU A 38 9.61 -27.03 -3.39
CA LEU A 38 10.06 -25.81 -2.70
C LEU A 38 10.00 -24.57 -3.60
N PHE A 39 10.38 -24.70 -4.88
CA PHE A 39 10.27 -23.61 -5.84
C PHE A 39 8.81 -23.22 -6.09
N SER A 40 7.91 -24.19 -6.21
CA SER A 40 6.47 -23.95 -6.36
C SER A 40 5.85 -23.34 -5.12
N ALA A 41 6.25 -23.79 -3.92
CA ALA A 41 5.83 -23.19 -2.65
C ALA A 41 6.30 -21.74 -2.54
N GLY A 42 7.55 -21.45 -2.94
CA GLY A 42 8.08 -20.10 -3.03
C GLY A 42 7.31 -19.23 -4.02
N LEU A 43 6.95 -19.76 -5.19
CA LEU A 43 6.12 -19.04 -6.17
C LEU A 43 4.72 -18.74 -5.63
N ILE A 44 4.10 -19.67 -4.91
CA ILE A 44 2.77 -19.46 -4.29
C ILE A 44 2.87 -18.36 -3.21
N VAL A 45 3.90 -18.40 -2.35
CA VAL A 45 4.12 -17.36 -1.34
C VAL A 45 4.39 -16.01 -1.99
N CYS A 46 5.23 -15.96 -3.03
CA CYS A 46 5.47 -14.73 -3.78
C CYS A 46 4.20 -14.19 -4.44
N ALA A 47 3.40 -15.06 -5.09
CA ALA A 47 2.17 -14.67 -5.75
C ALA A 47 1.13 -14.14 -4.75
N THR A 48 0.93 -14.82 -3.62
CA THR A 48 0.02 -14.37 -2.56
C THR A 48 0.49 -13.05 -1.95
N SER A 49 1.79 -12.89 -1.70
CA SER A 49 2.37 -11.64 -1.21
C SER A 49 2.16 -10.48 -2.18
N LEU A 50 2.48 -10.68 -3.47
CA LEU A 50 2.25 -9.67 -4.51
C LEU A 50 0.77 -9.30 -4.63
N PHE A 51 -0.11 -10.30 -4.62
CA PHE A 51 -1.55 -10.08 -4.69
C PHE A 51 -2.06 -9.24 -3.50
N LEU A 52 -1.65 -9.59 -2.29
CA LEU A 52 -2.02 -8.83 -1.09
C LEU A 52 -1.45 -7.41 -1.13
N ASN A 53 -0.22 -7.24 -1.62
CA ASN A 53 0.43 -5.94 -1.72
C ASN A 53 -0.25 -5.02 -2.76
N VAL A 54 -0.64 -5.57 -3.92
CA VAL A 54 -1.42 -4.83 -4.93
C VAL A 54 -2.78 -4.42 -4.39
N ARG A 55 -3.49 -5.34 -3.71
CA ARG A 55 -4.79 -5.03 -3.10
C ARG A 55 -4.67 -3.99 -2.00
N LEU A 56 -3.59 -4.02 -1.22
CA LEU A 56 -3.32 -3.02 -0.20
C LEU A 56 -3.00 -1.65 -0.83
N ALA A 57 -2.20 -1.62 -1.89
CA ALA A 57 -1.90 -0.39 -2.63
C ALA A 57 -3.17 0.23 -3.25
N GLU A 58 -4.07 -0.59 -3.81
CA GLU A 58 -5.39 -0.14 -4.27
C GLU A 58 -6.21 0.47 -3.13
N ARG A 59 -6.23 -0.17 -1.95
CA ARG A 59 -6.95 0.32 -0.76
C ARG A 59 -6.35 1.62 -0.22
N MET A 60 -5.03 1.71 -0.15
CA MET A 60 -4.32 2.93 0.27
C MET A 60 -4.59 4.08 -0.71
N GLY A 61 -4.57 3.80 -2.02
CA GLY A 61 -4.93 4.78 -3.05
C GLY A 61 -6.36 5.27 -2.89
N GLN A 62 -7.32 4.36 -2.66
CA GLN A 62 -8.72 4.72 -2.38
C GLN A 62 -8.90 5.56 -1.11
N LEU A 63 -8.12 5.27 -0.05
CA LEU A 63 -8.20 6.02 1.20
C LEU A 63 -7.63 7.43 1.04
N GLN A 64 -6.49 7.57 0.35
CA GLN A 64 -5.88 8.86 0.03
C GLN A 64 -6.78 9.70 -0.89
N ASP A 65 -7.40 9.06 -1.89
CA ASP A 65 -8.37 9.69 -2.77
C ASP A 65 -9.60 10.20 -1.98
N ASN A 66 -10.10 9.42 -1.01
CA ASN A 66 -11.22 9.83 -0.16
C ASN A 66 -10.86 10.98 0.80
N ASP A 67 -9.68 10.95 1.40
CA ASP A 67 -9.17 12.04 2.25
C ASP A 67 -9.06 13.35 1.45
N MET A 68 -8.55 13.29 0.22
CA MET A 68 -8.45 14.46 -0.66
C MET A 68 -9.83 15.01 -1.08
N LYS A 69 -10.79 14.12 -1.39
CA LYS A 69 -12.18 14.53 -1.67
C LYS A 69 -12.80 15.27 -0.48
N TYR A 70 -12.57 14.78 0.73
CA TYR A 70 -13.11 15.38 1.95
C TYR A 70 -12.52 16.77 2.21
N ARG A 71 -11.19 16.93 2.11
CA ARG A 71 -10.54 18.24 2.28
C ARG A 71 -10.99 19.25 1.23
N TYR A 72 -11.18 18.81 -0.01
CA TYR A 72 -11.73 19.67 -1.06
C TYR A 72 -13.17 20.10 -0.76
N LEU A 73 -13.99 19.19 -0.23
CA LEU A 73 -15.36 19.52 0.19
C LEU A 73 -15.38 20.56 1.32
N LEU A 74 -14.46 20.43 2.28
CA LEU A 74 -14.26 21.42 3.34
C LEU A 74 -13.78 22.77 2.79
N MET A 75 -12.86 22.77 1.84
CA MET A 75 -12.39 23.99 1.15
C MET A 75 -13.53 24.70 0.41
N GLN A 76 -14.39 23.95 -0.30
CA GLN A 76 -15.53 24.50 -1.03
C GLN A 76 -16.60 25.10 -0.10
N GLY A 77 -16.71 24.61 1.15
CA GLY A 77 -17.69 25.10 2.11
C GLY A 77 -19.15 24.75 1.81
N GLN A 78 -19.42 24.05 0.70
CA GLN A 78 -20.73 23.56 0.30
C GLN A 78 -20.62 22.16 -0.32
N ALA A 79 -21.47 21.24 0.16
CA ALA A 79 -21.58 19.89 -0.40
C ALA A 79 -22.70 19.86 -1.46
N ASP A 80 -22.49 20.55 -2.58
CA ASP A 80 -23.39 20.45 -3.72
C ASP A 80 -23.31 19.05 -4.34
N GLY A 81 -24.46 18.41 -4.54
CA GLY A 81 -24.56 17.05 -5.07
C GLY A 81 -23.91 16.91 -6.45
N ASN A 82 -23.97 17.95 -7.28
CA ASN A 82 -23.32 17.97 -8.59
C ASN A 82 -21.78 18.00 -8.48
N THR A 83 -21.24 18.75 -7.52
CA THR A 83 -19.80 18.79 -7.26
C THR A 83 -19.29 17.46 -6.72
N LEU A 84 -20.07 16.82 -5.85
CA LEU A 84 -19.79 15.48 -5.33
C LEU A 84 -19.80 14.43 -6.45
N GLU A 85 -20.81 14.45 -7.31
CA GLU A 85 -20.95 13.53 -8.44
C GLU A 85 -19.78 13.68 -9.43
N ARG A 86 -19.37 14.92 -9.71
CA ARG A 86 -18.21 15.19 -10.56
C ARG A 86 -16.90 14.70 -9.93
N LEU A 87 -16.73 14.86 -8.61
CA LEU A 87 -15.59 14.31 -7.86
C LEU A 87 -15.61 12.78 -7.89
N GLU A 88 -16.77 12.15 -7.68
CA GLU A 88 -16.87 10.68 -7.72
C GLU A 88 -16.54 10.15 -9.12
N ASN A 89 -17.11 10.75 -10.17
CA ASN A 89 -16.84 10.37 -11.55
C ASN A 89 -15.37 10.51 -11.92
N LYS A 90 -14.71 11.63 -11.57
CA LYS A 90 -13.29 11.85 -11.90
C LYS A 90 -12.30 11.03 -11.06
N PHE A 91 -12.70 10.49 -9.91
CA PHE A 91 -11.82 9.65 -9.09
C PHE A 91 -12.05 8.15 -9.27
N LYS A 92 -13.30 7.70 -9.52
CA LYS A 92 -13.64 6.28 -9.72
C LYS A 92 -13.67 5.85 -11.18
N TRP A 93 -14.33 6.62 -12.04
CA TRP A 93 -14.70 6.17 -13.39
C TRP A 93 -13.78 6.74 -14.49
N GLN A 94 -13.32 7.98 -14.33
CA GLN A 94 -12.39 8.65 -15.26
C GLN A 94 -11.25 9.32 -14.49
N ARG A 95 -10.29 8.52 -13.99
CA ARG A 95 -9.14 9.01 -13.22
C ARG A 95 -8.29 9.97 -14.08
N ASP A 96 -8.53 11.25 -13.90
CA ASP A 96 -7.80 12.33 -14.58
C ASP A 96 -6.69 12.82 -13.66
N GLU A 97 -5.45 12.36 -13.90
CA GLU A 97 -4.31 12.72 -13.06
C GLU A 97 -4.05 14.23 -13.04
N ARG A 98 -4.35 14.95 -14.13
CA ARG A 98 -4.20 16.42 -14.14
C ARG A 98 -5.23 17.08 -13.22
N PHE A 99 -6.46 16.59 -13.26
CA PHE A 99 -7.50 17.05 -12.33
C PHE A 99 -7.13 16.77 -10.87
N ILE A 100 -6.64 15.57 -10.57
CA ILE A 100 -6.24 15.20 -9.20
C ILE A 100 -5.09 16.07 -8.70
N ARG A 101 -4.08 16.34 -9.54
CA ARG A 101 -2.96 17.23 -9.20
C ARG A 101 -3.43 18.66 -8.96
N ASN A 102 -4.26 19.21 -9.85
CA ASN A 102 -4.79 20.56 -9.71
C ASN A 102 -5.68 20.70 -8.46
N LEU A 103 -6.49 19.67 -8.16
CA LEU A 103 -7.34 19.64 -6.98
C LEU A 103 -6.48 19.59 -5.70
N THR A 104 -5.45 18.75 -5.68
CA THR A 104 -4.51 18.66 -4.56
C THR A 104 -3.80 19.99 -4.33
N ASP A 105 -3.29 20.62 -5.40
CA ASP A 105 -2.59 21.90 -5.32
C ASP A 105 -3.50 23.01 -4.79
N SER A 106 -4.74 23.06 -5.27
CA SER A 106 -5.75 24.02 -4.79
C SER A 106 -6.09 23.83 -3.30
N VAL A 107 -6.20 22.59 -2.82
CA VAL A 107 -6.46 22.30 -1.41
C VAL A 107 -5.27 22.72 -0.55
N LEU A 108 -4.05 22.39 -0.98
CA LEU A 108 -2.83 22.75 -0.26
C LEU A 108 -2.65 24.26 -0.15
N ASP A 109 -2.86 25.00 -1.24
CA ASP A 109 -2.78 26.47 -1.26
C ASP A 109 -3.85 27.11 -0.35
N PHE A 110 -5.05 26.53 -0.29
CA PHE A 110 -6.07 26.96 0.66
C PHE A 110 -5.68 26.70 2.11
N GLU A 111 -5.24 25.49 2.45
CA GLU A 111 -4.78 25.13 3.79
C GLU A 111 -3.63 26.03 4.24
N GLU A 112 -2.70 26.33 3.34
CA GLU A 112 -1.58 27.21 3.64
C GLU A 112 -2.05 28.65 3.91
N ARG A 113 -2.98 29.18 3.11
CA ARG A 113 -3.60 30.49 3.37
C ARG A 113 -4.35 30.52 4.69
N CYS A 114 -5.13 29.49 5.00
CA CYS A 114 -5.83 29.36 6.27
C CYS A 114 -4.85 29.36 7.45
N ARG A 115 -3.74 28.64 7.34
CA ARG A 115 -2.68 28.64 8.35
C ARG A 115 -2.08 30.02 8.54
N ARG A 116 -1.71 30.70 7.44
CA ARG A 116 -1.15 32.07 7.51
C ARG A 116 -2.13 33.06 8.15
N GLN A 117 -3.43 32.93 7.88
CA GLN A 117 -4.46 33.74 8.53
C GLN A 117 -4.60 33.43 10.02
N ALA A 118 -4.57 32.16 10.41
CA ALA A 118 -4.62 31.75 11.81
C ALA A 118 -3.42 32.31 12.60
N GLU A 119 -2.21 32.22 12.03
CA GLU A 119 -1.00 32.78 12.62
C GLU A 119 -1.05 34.31 12.73
N ALA A 120 -1.53 34.99 11.68
CA ALA A 120 -1.70 36.44 11.70
C ALA A 120 -2.74 36.88 12.74
N LEU A 121 -3.83 36.12 12.87
CA LEU A 121 -4.88 36.38 13.86
C LEU A 121 -4.38 36.13 15.29
N GLU A 122 -3.59 35.08 15.51
CA GLU A 122 -2.99 34.79 16.82
C GLU A 122 -2.02 35.90 17.25
N ARG A 123 -1.16 36.36 16.32
CA ARG A 123 -0.29 37.52 16.58
C ARG A 123 -1.08 38.80 16.85
N ALA A 124 -2.16 39.04 16.12
CA ALA A 124 -3.02 40.19 16.34
C ALA A 124 -3.69 40.14 17.73
N LYS A 125 -4.14 38.96 18.17
CA LYS A 125 -4.70 38.77 19.52
C LYS A 125 -3.66 39.04 20.60
N LEU A 126 -2.43 38.53 20.44
CA LEU A 126 -1.36 38.72 21.40
C LEU A 126 -0.90 40.19 21.49
N LEU A 127 -0.88 40.91 20.36
CA LEU A 127 -0.67 42.37 20.37
C LEU A 127 -1.84 43.11 21.02
N ASN A 128 -3.07 42.70 20.74
CA ASN A 128 -4.26 43.34 21.29
C ASN A 128 -4.33 43.20 22.82
N GLU A 129 -3.96 42.03 23.37
CA GLU A 129 -3.85 41.82 24.81
C GLU A 129 -2.81 42.75 25.45
N GLN A 130 -1.65 42.94 24.82
CA GLN A 130 -0.63 43.88 25.30
C GLN A 130 -1.12 45.33 25.28
N VAL A 131 -1.80 45.75 24.21
CA VAL A 131 -2.37 47.11 24.11
C VAL A 131 -3.43 47.33 25.19
N GLU A 132 -4.25 46.33 25.50
CA GLU A 132 -5.27 46.42 26.54
C GLU A 132 -4.66 46.52 27.95
N GLN A 133 -3.56 45.82 28.22
CA GLN A 133 -2.80 45.94 29.47
C GLN A 133 -2.16 47.32 29.62
N LEU A 134 -1.48 47.81 28.58
CA LEU A 134 -0.85 49.14 28.57
C LEU A 134 -1.88 50.26 28.76
N LYS A 135 -3.08 50.11 28.18
CA LYS A 135 -4.18 51.07 28.37
C LYS A 135 -4.66 51.09 29.83
N LYS A 136 -4.78 49.92 30.48
CA LYS A 136 -5.15 49.83 31.90
C LYS A 136 -4.09 50.45 32.82
N GLU A 137 -2.81 50.35 32.48
CA GLU A 137 -1.74 51.00 33.23
C GLU A 137 -1.74 52.53 33.02
N ALA A 138 -1.92 53.00 31.79
CA ALA A 138 -2.02 54.43 31.48
C ALA A 138 -3.24 55.09 32.16
N ASP A 139 -4.40 54.42 32.15
CA ASP A 139 -5.62 54.92 32.81
C ASP A 139 -5.47 54.95 34.35
N ARG A 140 -4.62 54.08 34.93
CA ARG A 140 -4.28 54.14 36.37
C ARG A 140 -3.35 55.30 36.70
N LEU A 141 -2.40 55.61 35.82
CA LEU A 141 -1.44 56.70 36.00
C LEU A 141 -2.06 58.09 35.73
N GLY A 142 -3.06 58.19 34.84
CA GLY A 142 -3.75 59.45 34.52
C GLY A 142 -4.85 59.86 35.50
N ASN A 143 -5.24 58.98 36.44
CA ASN A 143 -6.23 59.25 37.49
C ASN A 143 -5.59 59.59 38.85
N GLN A 144 -4.28 59.86 38.90
CA GLN A 144 -3.56 60.50 40.02
C GLN A 144 -3.34 61.98 39.72
#